data_AF-A0A1J4KBY4-F1
#
_entry.id   AF-A0A1J4KBY4-F1
#
_cell.length_a   1.000
_cell.length_b   1.000
_cell.length_c   1.000
_cell.angle_alpha   90.00
_cell.angle_beta   90.00
_cell.angle_gamma   90.00
#
_symmetry.space_group_name_H-M   'P 1'
#
loop_
_entity.id
_entity.type
_entity.pdbx_description
1 polymer ?
#
loop_
_entity_poly.entity_id
_entity_poly.type
_entity_poly.pdbx_seq_one_letter_code
_entity_poly.pdbx_strand_id
1 'polypeptide(L)'
;MGCGASKVSNYDQENHKSKSPQKTKSQLKPGKLLSLDDFDESEIVKSHENTYNILINRIKAIRCPNRISPPLVMTKASTPIFVSIIDNISDTTDINVRLPIVSAVSFKLARILCFGSYEFLTIGNFKGEDTSLFFRNCFDWLFSNVQQKTSILFIGFPEKLNSDLKRCVESQSHNAEFGDSNSDFNYFCCLAITTDSNIFINREKDLSNFVASGGGLILFYKDNFIHANSFLDRFGINFEKEIEINNNYSGVPKNTNLVKYSVFHRLCTEYKYHLGKDEFDRSKIQELALTLNFYVSACSKPSQFQELAVLLPISSKFQERIDYKQNGLEKSVAILIKSIRDHIPSEMVHDVPSDILQAIENEIN
;
A
#
# COMPACT_ATOMS: atom_id res chain seq x y z
N MET A 1 -29.34 -60.43 46.87
CA MET A 1 -30.74 -59.98 46.74
C MET A 1 -30.77 -58.48 47.04
N GLY A 2 -31.20 -57.66 46.08
CA GLY A 2 -31.26 -56.21 46.20
C GLY A 2 -31.17 -55.52 44.83
N CYS A 3 -32.28 -55.47 44.11
CA CYS A 3 -32.41 -54.77 42.83
C CYS A 3 -32.72 -53.28 43.08
N GLY A 4 -31.85 -52.39 42.61
CA GLY A 4 -32.09 -50.95 42.55
C GLY A 4 -32.46 -50.52 41.14
N ALA A 5 -33.71 -50.09 40.94
CA ALA A 5 -34.22 -49.58 39.68
C ALA A 5 -33.67 -48.17 39.40
N SER A 6 -32.99 -47.99 38.27
CA SER A 6 -32.57 -46.68 37.77
C SER A 6 -33.65 -46.11 36.87
N LYS A 7 -34.16 -44.91 37.23
CA LYS A 7 -35.11 -44.13 36.44
C LYS A 7 -34.40 -43.56 35.21
N VAL A 8 -34.93 -43.87 34.03
CA VAL A 8 -34.57 -43.21 32.77
C VAL A 8 -35.32 -41.89 32.69
N SER A 9 -34.60 -40.76 32.71
CA SER A 9 -35.16 -39.44 32.42
C SER A 9 -35.09 -39.17 30.93
N ASN A 10 -36.25 -39.03 30.28
CA ASN A 10 -36.35 -38.49 28.93
C ASN A 10 -35.97 -37.00 28.96
N TYR A 11 -34.85 -36.67 28.34
CA TYR A 11 -34.51 -35.29 27.99
C TYR A 11 -35.22 -34.97 26.67
N ASP A 12 -36.18 -34.06 26.74
CA ASP A 12 -36.82 -33.45 25.57
C ASP A 12 -35.76 -32.72 24.74
N GLN A 13 -35.57 -33.19 23.51
CA GLN A 13 -34.80 -32.49 22.49
C GLN A 13 -35.65 -31.32 21.96
N GLU A 14 -35.54 -30.16 22.59
CA GLU A 14 -36.01 -28.92 21.99
C GLU A 14 -35.17 -28.59 20.75
N ASN A 15 -35.81 -28.72 19.59
CA ASN A 15 -35.32 -28.26 18.30
C ASN A 15 -35.14 -26.72 18.31
N HIS A 16 -33.98 -26.25 18.75
CA HIS A 16 -33.52 -24.90 18.46
C HIS A 16 -33.20 -24.77 16.97
N LYS A 17 -34.23 -24.44 16.17
CA LYS A 17 -34.04 -23.86 14.84
C LYS A 17 -33.31 -22.53 15.03
N SER A 18 -32.00 -22.53 14.80
CA SER A 18 -31.21 -21.30 14.73
C SER A 18 -31.76 -20.45 13.59
N LYS A 19 -32.44 -19.36 13.93
CA LYS A 19 -32.82 -18.34 12.96
C LYS A 19 -31.52 -17.77 12.41
N SER A 20 -31.26 -17.99 11.12
CA SER A 20 -30.15 -17.34 10.43
C SER A 20 -30.27 -15.81 10.60
N PRO A 21 -29.20 -15.11 10.97
CA PRO A 21 -29.25 -13.67 11.17
C PRO A 21 -29.70 -12.98 9.88
N GLN A 22 -30.76 -12.18 9.95
CA GLN A 22 -31.24 -11.39 8.81
C GLN A 22 -30.18 -10.35 8.43
N LYS A 23 -29.63 -10.48 7.20
CA LYS A 23 -28.68 -9.50 6.66
C LYS A 23 -29.40 -8.18 6.41
N THR A 24 -28.94 -7.12 7.07
CA THR A 24 -29.45 -5.75 6.84
C THR A 24 -28.56 -5.06 5.82
N LYS A 25 -29.15 -4.38 4.83
CA LYS A 25 -28.39 -3.62 3.82
C LYS A 25 -27.64 -2.46 4.50
N SER A 26 -26.38 -2.23 4.11
CA SER A 26 -25.61 -1.07 4.53
C SER A 26 -26.24 0.21 3.97
N GLN A 27 -26.38 1.23 4.82
CA GLN A 27 -26.99 2.52 4.46
C GLN A 27 -25.94 3.49 3.90
N LEU A 28 -25.14 3.07 2.91
CA LEU A 28 -24.20 3.96 2.23
C LEU A 28 -24.98 4.86 1.26
N LYS A 29 -24.80 6.18 1.37
CA LYS A 29 -25.42 7.15 0.44
C LYS A 29 -24.51 7.32 -0.78
N PRO A 30 -25.04 7.36 -2.02
CA PRO A 30 -24.23 7.56 -3.22
C PRO A 30 -23.40 8.84 -3.12
N GLY A 31 -22.08 8.72 -3.18
CA GLY A 31 -21.15 9.84 -3.26
C GLY A 31 -20.59 10.02 -4.67
N LYS A 32 -20.27 11.26 -5.06
CA LYS A 32 -19.51 11.55 -6.29
C LYS A 32 -18.02 11.64 -5.95
N LEU A 33 -17.17 10.99 -6.73
CA LEU A 33 -15.73 11.16 -6.64
C LEU A 33 -15.37 12.55 -7.19
N LEU A 34 -15.02 13.51 -6.32
CA LEU A 34 -14.51 14.82 -6.79
C LEU A 34 -13.02 14.74 -7.08
N SER A 35 -12.49 15.70 -7.84
CA SER A 35 -11.07 15.72 -8.23
C SER A 35 -10.16 16.01 -7.03
N LEU A 36 -8.85 15.76 -7.21
CA LEU A 36 -7.83 16.10 -6.21
C LEU A 36 -7.53 17.61 -6.18
N ASP A 37 -7.81 18.31 -7.29
CA ASP A 37 -7.48 19.72 -7.46
C ASP A 37 -8.44 20.66 -6.71
N ASP A 38 -9.54 20.12 -6.17
CA ASP A 38 -10.62 20.89 -5.54
C ASP A 38 -10.36 21.23 -4.04
N PHE A 39 -9.22 20.85 -3.45
CA PHE A 39 -9.02 20.86 -1.99
C PHE A 39 -7.81 21.66 -1.51
N ASP A 40 -7.97 22.28 -0.34
CA ASP A 40 -6.89 22.92 0.40
C ASP A 40 -5.89 21.88 0.90
N GLU A 41 -4.61 22.08 0.59
CA GLU A 41 -3.50 21.24 1.04
C GLU A 41 -3.47 21.09 2.56
N SER A 42 -3.92 22.11 3.31
CA SER A 42 -3.96 22.06 4.77
C SER A 42 -4.94 21.01 5.32
N GLU A 43 -6.07 20.79 4.64
CA GLU A 43 -7.07 19.79 5.03
C GLU A 43 -6.56 18.37 4.76
N ILE A 44 -5.87 18.19 3.63
CA ILE A 44 -5.27 16.92 3.25
C ILE A 44 -4.23 16.49 4.29
N VAL A 45 -3.33 17.40 4.68
CA VAL A 45 -2.30 17.11 5.70
C VAL A 45 -2.93 16.71 7.04
N LYS A 46 -3.95 17.45 7.51
CA LYS A 46 -4.65 17.11 8.76
C LYS A 46 -5.35 15.76 8.69
N SER A 47 -5.99 15.45 7.57
CA SER A 47 -6.63 14.14 7.33
C SER A 47 -5.61 13.00 7.42
N HIS A 48 -4.44 13.19 6.82
CA HIS A 48 -3.35 12.21 6.84
C HIS A 48 -2.79 11.99 8.23
N GLU A 49 -2.50 13.06 8.97
CA GLU A 49 -1.97 12.94 10.34
C GLU A 49 -2.98 12.25 11.27
N ASN A 50 -4.26 12.59 11.16
CA ASN A 50 -5.31 11.90 11.91
C ASN A 50 -5.38 10.42 11.53
N THR A 51 -5.37 10.11 10.24
CA THR A 51 -5.40 8.73 9.74
C THR A 51 -4.20 7.94 10.24
N TYR A 52 -3.00 8.49 10.12
CA TYR A 52 -1.77 7.88 10.61
C TYR A 52 -1.87 7.58 12.10
N ASN A 53 -2.21 8.59 12.90
CA ASN A 53 -2.29 8.46 14.36
C ASN A 53 -3.32 7.42 14.81
N ILE A 54 -4.48 7.32 14.14
CA ILE A 54 -5.48 6.29 14.42
C ILE A 54 -4.91 4.90 14.11
N LEU A 55 -4.31 4.73 12.93
CA LEU A 55 -3.83 3.44 12.45
C LEU A 55 -2.66 2.91 13.29
N ILE A 56 -1.70 3.75 13.66
CA ILE A 56 -0.51 3.35 14.43
C ILE A 56 -0.71 3.42 15.95
N ASN A 57 -1.92 3.75 16.43
CA ASN A 57 -2.18 3.92 17.85
C ASN A 57 -1.80 2.65 18.64
N ARG A 58 -0.88 2.81 19.61
CA ARG A 58 -0.32 1.74 20.46
C ARG A 58 0.42 0.63 19.72
N ILE A 59 0.77 0.84 18.44
CA ILE A 59 1.61 -0.07 17.67
C ILE A 59 3.07 0.33 17.86
N LYS A 60 3.95 -0.65 18.09
CA LYS A 60 5.41 -0.45 18.11
C LYS A 60 6.07 -1.05 16.88
N ALA A 61 5.60 -2.21 16.45
CA ALA A 61 6.07 -2.89 15.24
C ALA A 61 5.00 -3.82 14.72
N ILE A 62 4.98 -4.03 13.41
CA ILE A 62 4.20 -5.09 12.77
C ILE A 62 5.15 -6.12 12.20
N ARG A 63 4.66 -7.36 12.11
CA ARG A 63 5.32 -8.45 11.41
C ARG A 63 5.00 -8.34 9.93
N CYS A 64 6.02 -8.56 9.09
CA CYS A 64 5.96 -8.37 7.66
C CYS A 64 6.31 -9.68 6.95
N PRO A 65 5.58 -10.04 5.89
CA PRO A 65 6.01 -11.11 4.98
C PRO A 65 7.33 -10.76 4.30
N ASN A 66 8.14 -11.78 4.00
CA ASN A 66 9.46 -11.59 3.38
C ASN A 66 9.36 -11.05 1.95
N ARG A 67 8.24 -11.33 1.27
CA ARG A 67 7.97 -10.89 -0.10
C ARG A 67 6.84 -9.89 -0.11
N ILE A 68 7.12 -8.72 -0.68
CA ILE A 68 6.16 -7.63 -0.76
C ILE A 68 6.21 -6.98 -2.13
N SER A 69 5.05 -6.56 -2.64
CA SER A 69 4.93 -5.56 -3.68
C SER A 69 4.64 -4.23 -2.99
N PRO A 70 5.54 -3.24 -3.02
CA PRO A 70 5.36 -2.03 -2.22
C PRO A 70 4.23 -1.16 -2.80
N PRO A 71 3.22 -0.76 -2.00
CA PRO A 71 2.19 0.18 -2.43
C PRO A 71 2.72 1.62 -2.40
N LEU A 72 3.40 2.03 -3.48
CA LEU A 72 4.05 3.33 -3.61
C LEU A 72 3.04 4.49 -3.60
N VAL A 73 3.39 5.57 -2.90
CA VAL A 73 2.53 6.74 -2.71
C VAL A 73 2.89 7.82 -3.71
N MET A 74 2.08 7.92 -4.76
CA MET A 74 2.37 8.71 -5.96
C MET A 74 1.84 10.14 -5.91
N THR A 75 0.97 10.46 -4.96
CA THR A 75 0.35 11.79 -4.84
C THR A 75 0.20 12.21 -3.38
N LYS A 76 -0.14 13.47 -3.15
CA LYS A 76 -0.49 14.00 -1.83
C LYS A 76 -1.83 13.48 -1.29
N ALA A 77 -2.61 12.70 -2.04
CA ALA A 77 -3.91 12.18 -1.59
C ALA A 77 -3.79 10.98 -0.63
N SER A 78 -2.65 10.31 -0.68
CA SER A 78 -2.34 9.08 0.02
C SER A 78 -1.15 9.29 0.96
N THR A 79 -1.05 8.43 1.97
CA THR A 79 0.04 8.46 2.95
C THR A 79 0.57 7.05 3.15
N PRO A 80 1.89 6.84 3.19
CA PRO A 80 2.41 5.59 3.69
C PRO A 80 2.09 5.48 5.19
N ILE A 81 2.01 4.26 5.71
CA ILE A 81 1.75 3.96 7.13
C ILE A 81 2.96 3.25 7.73
N PHE A 82 3.44 2.23 7.03
CA PHE A 82 4.67 1.52 7.37
C PHE A 82 5.62 1.52 6.18
N VAL A 83 6.91 1.64 6.49
CA VAL A 83 8.00 1.53 5.53
C VAL A 83 8.97 0.45 6.00
N SER A 84 9.56 -0.29 5.08
CA SER A 84 10.59 -1.28 5.38
C SER A 84 11.84 -1.02 4.55
N ILE A 85 12.98 -1.44 5.09
CA ILE A 85 14.24 -1.47 4.36
C ILE A 85 14.22 -2.69 3.44
N ILE A 86 14.70 -2.51 2.20
CA ILE A 86 14.78 -3.55 1.18
C ILE A 86 16.20 -4.10 1.16
N ASP A 87 16.29 -5.41 0.91
CA ASP A 87 17.57 -6.09 0.77
C ASP A 87 18.15 -6.06 -0.64
N ASN A 88 19.47 -6.20 -0.71
CA ASN A 88 20.23 -6.53 -1.92
C ASN A 88 20.06 -5.57 -3.09
N ILE A 89 19.70 -4.30 -2.85
CA ILE A 89 19.65 -3.28 -3.92
C ILE A 89 21.06 -2.76 -4.26
N SER A 90 21.97 -2.74 -3.29
CA SER A 90 23.35 -2.32 -3.50
C SER A 90 24.33 -3.26 -2.81
N ASP A 91 25.48 -3.50 -3.44
CA ASP A 91 26.60 -4.24 -2.85
C ASP A 91 27.21 -3.54 -1.63
N THR A 92 26.80 -2.29 -1.35
CA THR A 92 27.22 -1.50 -0.20
C THR A 92 26.26 -1.67 0.97
N THR A 93 26.77 -2.04 2.14
CA THR A 93 26.01 -2.29 3.37
C THR A 93 25.38 -1.05 4.00
N ASP A 94 25.74 0.15 3.55
CA ASP A 94 25.42 1.40 4.26
C ASP A 94 24.18 2.13 3.73
N ILE A 95 23.51 1.58 2.72
CA ILE A 95 22.41 2.25 2.04
C ILE A 95 21.08 1.60 2.39
N ASN A 96 20.17 2.42 2.92
CA ASN A 96 18.89 1.96 3.42
C ASN A 96 17.75 2.46 2.53
N VAL A 97 17.53 1.80 1.40
CA VAL A 97 16.35 2.07 0.57
C VAL A 97 15.10 1.65 1.34
N ARG A 98 14.19 2.60 1.55
CA ARG A 98 12.96 2.38 2.32
C ARG A 98 11.74 2.55 1.42
N LEU A 99 10.95 1.50 1.28
CA LEU A 99 9.68 1.56 0.54
C LEU A 99 8.48 1.30 1.47
N PRO A 100 7.31 1.87 1.13
CA PRO A 100 6.06 1.56 1.81
C PRO A 100 5.76 0.07 1.74
N ILE A 101 5.28 -0.49 2.85
CA ILE A 101 4.74 -1.84 2.93
C ILE A 101 3.23 -1.85 3.23
N VAL A 102 2.76 -0.74 3.82
CA VAL A 102 1.35 -0.43 3.99
C VAL A 102 1.16 1.04 3.67
N SER A 103 0.18 1.34 2.81
CA SER A 103 -0.19 2.70 2.43
C SER A 103 -1.69 2.89 2.59
N ALA A 104 -2.11 4.11 2.90
CA ALA A 104 -3.50 4.47 3.11
C ALA A 104 -3.93 5.63 2.22
N VAL A 105 -5.19 5.62 1.83
CA VAL A 105 -5.90 6.74 1.21
C VAL A 105 -6.97 7.18 2.18
N SER A 106 -6.88 8.44 2.61
CA SER A 106 -7.88 9.09 3.45
C SER A 106 -8.28 10.40 2.79
N PHE A 107 -9.10 10.27 1.75
CA PHE A 107 -9.50 11.39 0.92
C PHE A 107 -11.03 11.43 0.82
N LYS A 108 -11.64 12.47 1.39
CA LYS A 108 -13.11 12.59 1.56
C LYS A 108 -13.67 11.38 2.33
N LEU A 109 -14.59 10.65 1.69
CA LEU A 109 -15.18 9.43 2.21
C LEU A 109 -14.37 8.19 1.83
N ALA A 110 -13.43 8.30 0.88
CA ALA A 110 -12.62 7.17 0.45
C ALA A 110 -11.64 6.77 1.56
N ARG A 111 -11.74 5.51 1.97
CA ARG A 111 -10.84 4.88 2.95
C ARG A 111 -10.31 3.61 2.35
N ILE A 112 -9.07 3.67 1.87
CA ILE A 112 -8.41 2.53 1.23
C ILE A 112 -7.13 2.22 2.01
N LEU A 113 -6.91 0.95 2.33
CA LEU A 113 -5.62 0.45 2.78
C LEU A 113 -5.04 -0.46 1.71
N CYS A 114 -3.77 -0.31 1.41
CA CYS A 114 -3.02 -1.19 0.52
C CYS A 114 -1.91 -1.85 1.33
N PHE A 115 -1.91 -3.18 1.37
CA PHE A 115 -0.89 -4.01 1.98
C PHE A 115 -0.04 -4.64 0.88
N GLY A 116 1.28 -4.61 1.07
CA GLY A 116 2.20 -5.14 0.08
C GLY A 116 2.20 -6.66 -0.09
N SER A 117 1.38 -7.39 0.67
CA SER A 117 1.18 -8.83 0.47
C SER A 117 -0.08 -9.32 1.18
N TYR A 118 -0.78 -10.31 0.63
CA TYR A 118 -1.87 -10.99 1.32
C TYR A 118 -1.39 -11.82 2.51
N GLU A 119 -0.09 -12.14 2.57
CA GLU A 119 0.48 -12.98 3.62
C GLU A 119 0.53 -12.30 4.99
N PHE A 120 0.27 -10.98 5.08
CA PHE A 120 0.06 -10.29 6.36
C PHE A 120 -1.07 -10.93 7.19
N LEU A 121 -2.03 -11.56 6.52
CA LEU A 121 -3.16 -12.22 7.16
C LEU A 121 -2.93 -13.72 7.46
N THR A 122 -1.76 -14.27 7.13
CA THR A 122 -1.39 -15.61 7.60
C THR A 122 -1.27 -15.60 9.13
N ILE A 123 -1.60 -16.70 9.79
CA ILE A 123 -1.58 -16.77 11.26
C ILE A 123 -0.23 -16.31 11.83
N GLY A 124 0.88 -16.73 11.19
CA GLY A 124 2.23 -16.44 11.63
C GLY A 124 2.55 -14.94 11.63
N ASN A 125 2.10 -14.22 10.62
CA ASN A 125 2.27 -12.77 10.54
C ASN A 125 1.25 -12.04 11.39
N PHE A 126 -0.04 -12.40 11.27
CA PHE A 126 -1.14 -11.75 11.97
C PHE A 126 -0.99 -11.77 13.49
N LYS A 127 -0.57 -12.91 14.08
CA LYS A 127 -0.39 -13.05 15.53
C LYS A 127 0.98 -12.57 16.03
N GLY A 128 1.88 -12.15 15.14
CA GLY A 128 3.21 -11.67 15.50
C GLY A 128 3.20 -10.19 15.87
N GLU A 129 3.99 -9.83 16.89
CA GLU A 129 4.12 -8.44 17.38
C GLU A 129 2.75 -7.77 17.60
N ASP A 130 2.61 -6.49 17.23
CA ASP A 130 1.36 -5.73 17.32
C ASP A 130 0.50 -5.84 16.04
N THR A 131 0.77 -6.82 15.15
CA THR A 131 0.10 -6.91 13.83
C THR A 131 -1.41 -7.09 13.95
N SER A 132 -1.87 -7.94 14.87
CA SER A 132 -3.31 -8.12 15.13
C SER A 132 -3.97 -6.84 15.66
N LEU A 133 -3.28 -6.08 16.52
CA LEU A 133 -3.73 -4.78 17.01
C LEU A 133 -3.75 -3.75 15.88
N PHE A 134 -2.78 -3.79 14.96
CA PHE A 134 -2.78 -2.93 13.78
C PHE A 134 -3.98 -3.23 12.88
N PHE A 135 -4.29 -4.50 12.61
CA PHE A 135 -5.49 -4.87 11.86
C PHE A 135 -6.78 -4.43 12.55
N ARG A 136 -6.84 -4.47 13.89
CA ARG A 136 -7.96 -3.91 14.64
C ARG A 136 -8.11 -2.41 14.39
N ASN A 137 -7.03 -1.64 14.50
CA ASN A 137 -7.06 -0.20 14.21
C ASN A 137 -7.49 0.07 12.76
N CYS A 138 -7.02 -0.74 11.80
CA CYS A 138 -7.43 -0.68 10.40
C CYS A 138 -8.95 -0.88 10.23
N PHE A 139 -9.49 -1.93 10.84
CA PHE A 139 -10.92 -2.22 10.79
C PHE A 139 -11.74 -1.10 11.44
N ASP A 140 -11.39 -0.69 12.66
CA ASP A 140 -12.07 0.40 13.36
C ASP A 140 -12.05 1.71 12.55
N TRP A 141 -10.92 2.03 11.90
CA TRP A 141 -10.79 3.19 11.02
C TRP A 141 -11.69 3.10 9.80
N LEU A 142 -11.69 1.97 9.08
CA LEU A 142 -12.54 1.73 7.91
C LEU A 142 -14.02 1.82 8.27
N PHE A 143 -14.41 1.29 9.44
CA PHE A 143 -15.80 1.25 9.89
C PHE A 143 -16.31 2.51 10.57
N SER A 144 -15.49 3.51 10.82
CA SER A 144 -15.89 4.68 11.64
C SER A 144 -17.07 5.50 11.10
N ASN A 145 -17.51 5.28 9.85
CA ASN A 145 -18.70 5.90 9.25
C ASN A 145 -19.95 5.02 9.27
N VAL A 146 -19.89 3.85 9.89
CA VAL A 146 -20.90 2.80 9.79
C VAL A 146 -21.50 2.54 11.16
N GLN A 147 -22.82 2.70 11.27
CA GLN A 147 -23.53 2.53 12.55
C GLN A 147 -23.85 1.07 12.91
N GLN A 148 -23.66 0.11 11.99
CA GLN A 148 -24.02 -1.29 12.17
C GLN A 148 -22.81 -2.23 12.02
N LYS A 149 -22.76 -3.27 12.87
CA LYS A 149 -21.78 -4.37 12.77
C LYS A 149 -22.03 -5.17 11.49
N THR A 150 -21.37 -4.82 10.39
CA THR A 150 -21.40 -5.58 9.14
C THR A 150 -20.17 -6.46 9.00
N SER A 151 -20.29 -7.52 8.21
CA SER A 151 -19.17 -8.40 7.85
C SER A 151 -18.17 -7.70 6.91
N ILE A 152 -16.94 -8.19 6.90
CA ILE A 152 -15.93 -7.91 5.88
C ILE A 152 -16.09 -8.97 4.78
N LEU A 153 -16.23 -8.55 3.52
CA LEU A 153 -16.24 -9.46 2.39
C LEU A 153 -14.83 -9.64 1.83
N PHE A 154 -14.31 -10.86 1.85
CA PHE A 154 -13.04 -11.26 1.25
C PHE A 154 -13.26 -11.78 -0.17
N ILE A 155 -12.49 -11.26 -1.14
CA ILE A 155 -12.57 -11.63 -2.56
C ILE A 155 -11.17 -11.89 -3.11
N GLY A 156 -10.97 -13.01 -3.82
CA GLY A 156 -9.72 -13.35 -4.51
C GLY A 156 -8.66 -14.07 -3.65
N PHE A 157 -8.94 -14.27 -2.36
CA PHE A 157 -8.09 -15.02 -1.46
C PHE A 157 -8.11 -16.54 -1.76
N PRO A 158 -6.98 -17.25 -1.59
CA PRO A 158 -6.95 -18.71 -1.68
C PRO A 158 -7.89 -19.36 -0.66
N GLU A 159 -8.74 -20.28 -1.10
CA GLU A 159 -9.74 -20.95 -0.23
C GLU A 159 -9.12 -21.62 1.01
N LYS A 160 -7.90 -22.16 0.85
CA LYS A 160 -7.13 -22.77 1.94
C LYS A 160 -6.88 -21.83 3.12
N LEU A 161 -6.96 -20.51 2.92
CA LEU A 161 -6.79 -19.50 3.97
C LEU A 161 -8.10 -19.08 4.63
N ASN A 162 -9.27 -19.46 4.10
CA ASN A 162 -10.55 -18.92 4.58
C ASN A 162 -10.79 -19.17 6.08
N SER A 163 -10.46 -20.36 6.59
CA SER A 163 -10.59 -20.67 8.02
C SER A 163 -9.68 -19.81 8.89
N ASP A 164 -8.45 -19.55 8.43
CA ASP A 164 -7.48 -18.73 9.14
C ASP A 164 -7.86 -17.26 9.12
N LEU A 165 -8.25 -16.74 7.95
CA LEU A 165 -8.74 -15.39 7.78
C LEU A 165 -9.95 -15.13 8.67
N LYS A 166 -10.92 -16.05 8.65
CA LYS A 166 -12.11 -15.98 9.50
C LYS A 166 -11.74 -15.89 10.98
N ARG A 167 -10.85 -16.78 11.45
CA ARG A 167 -10.36 -16.76 12.84
C ARG A 167 -9.63 -15.46 13.19
N CYS A 168 -8.81 -14.92 12.28
CA CYS A 168 -8.09 -13.67 12.51
C CYS A 168 -9.08 -12.49 12.66
N VAL A 169 -10.08 -12.40 11.79
CA VAL A 169 -11.10 -11.33 11.82
C VAL A 169 -12.03 -11.46 13.03
N GLU A 170 -12.50 -12.68 13.34
CA GLU A 170 -13.36 -12.96 14.49
C GLU A 170 -12.64 -12.68 15.82
N SER A 171 -11.33 -12.90 15.90
CA SER A 171 -10.53 -12.52 17.07
C SER A 171 -10.54 -11.01 17.35
N GLN A 172 -10.87 -10.20 16.35
CA GLN A 172 -11.03 -8.74 16.45
C GLN A 172 -12.49 -8.31 16.57
N SER A 173 -13.42 -9.22 16.88
CA SER A 173 -14.86 -8.94 17.02
C SER A 173 -15.57 -8.49 15.73
N HIS A 174 -15.03 -8.85 14.58
CA HIS A 174 -15.65 -8.64 13.26
C HIS A 174 -16.06 -9.97 12.64
N ASN A 175 -16.99 -9.95 11.68
CA ASN A 175 -17.38 -11.13 10.93
C ASN A 175 -16.65 -11.14 9.57
N ALA A 176 -16.21 -12.32 9.13
CA ALA A 176 -15.66 -12.53 7.79
C ALA A 176 -16.64 -13.32 6.93
N GLU A 177 -16.89 -12.81 5.73
CA GLU A 177 -17.59 -13.51 4.65
C GLU A 177 -16.66 -13.65 3.45
N PHE A 178 -16.80 -14.73 2.70
CA PHE A 178 -16.00 -15.00 1.51
C PHE A 178 -16.92 -15.03 0.31
N GLY A 179 -16.50 -14.37 -0.76
CA GLY A 179 -17.28 -14.30 -1.99
C GLY A 179 -16.41 -14.14 -3.22
N ASP A 180 -17.08 -13.87 -4.32
CA ASP A 180 -16.51 -13.75 -5.65
C ASP A 180 -16.80 -12.36 -6.25
N SER A 181 -16.49 -12.18 -7.53
CA SER A 181 -16.80 -10.94 -8.25
C SER A 181 -18.31 -10.64 -8.35
N ASN A 182 -19.19 -11.60 -8.12
CA ASN A 182 -20.64 -11.43 -8.27
C ASN A 182 -21.34 -11.03 -6.95
N SER A 183 -20.59 -10.96 -5.86
CA SER A 183 -21.13 -10.67 -4.53
C SER A 183 -21.71 -9.25 -4.44
N ASP A 184 -22.84 -9.09 -3.74
CA ASP A 184 -23.51 -7.80 -3.57
C ASP A 184 -22.85 -6.96 -2.46
N PHE A 185 -22.18 -5.86 -2.84
CA PHE A 185 -21.45 -4.99 -1.92
C PHE A 185 -22.35 -4.27 -0.91
N ASN A 186 -23.67 -4.16 -1.19
CA ASN A 186 -24.61 -3.46 -0.33
C ASN A 186 -24.84 -4.10 1.04
N TYR A 187 -24.31 -5.31 1.30
CA TYR A 187 -24.40 -5.95 2.62
C TYR A 187 -23.15 -5.76 3.47
N PHE A 188 -22.13 -5.13 2.91
CA PHE A 188 -20.81 -5.01 3.52
C PHE A 188 -20.46 -3.55 3.70
N CYS A 189 -19.64 -3.27 4.72
CA CYS A 189 -19.06 -1.95 4.88
C CYS A 189 -17.55 -1.95 4.66
N CYS A 190 -16.95 -3.13 4.56
CA CYS A 190 -15.57 -3.29 4.16
C CYS A 190 -15.45 -4.42 3.14
N LEU A 191 -14.67 -4.17 2.08
CA LEU A 191 -14.22 -5.18 1.13
C LEU A 191 -12.73 -5.41 1.33
N ALA A 192 -12.29 -6.66 1.41
CA ALA A 192 -10.90 -7.06 1.40
C ALA A 192 -10.63 -7.83 0.10
N ILE A 193 -9.78 -7.30 -0.78
CA ILE A 193 -9.64 -7.77 -2.16
C ILE A 193 -8.16 -8.02 -2.47
N THR A 194 -7.85 -9.10 -3.17
CA THR A 194 -6.51 -9.34 -3.72
C THR A 194 -6.31 -8.68 -5.09
N THR A 195 -5.09 -8.23 -5.41
CA THR A 195 -4.80 -7.47 -6.65
C THR A 195 -5.10 -8.23 -7.94
N ASP A 196 -4.96 -9.55 -7.94
CA ASP A 196 -5.28 -10.44 -9.07
C ASP A 196 -6.79 -10.67 -9.30
N SER A 197 -7.67 -10.08 -8.49
CA SER A 197 -9.10 -10.32 -8.60
C SER A 197 -9.70 -9.69 -9.87
N ASN A 198 -10.53 -10.46 -10.58
CA ASN A 198 -11.26 -10.00 -11.78
C ASN A 198 -12.27 -8.87 -11.49
N ILE A 199 -12.49 -8.51 -10.23
CA ILE A 199 -13.36 -7.40 -9.83
C ILE A 199 -12.90 -6.05 -10.42
N PHE A 200 -11.59 -5.84 -10.58
CA PHE A 200 -11.05 -4.61 -11.18
C PHE A 200 -11.32 -4.51 -12.68
N ILE A 201 -11.60 -5.63 -13.35
CA ILE A 201 -11.93 -5.65 -14.77
C ILE A 201 -13.44 -5.52 -14.94
N ASN A 202 -14.20 -6.34 -14.22
CA ASN A 202 -15.61 -6.54 -14.48
C ASN A 202 -16.52 -5.56 -13.73
N ARG A 203 -16.05 -5.00 -12.61
CA ARG A 203 -16.89 -4.25 -11.65
C ARG A 203 -16.18 -3.04 -11.03
N GLU A 204 -15.21 -2.47 -11.74
CA GLU A 204 -14.47 -1.29 -11.29
C GLU A 204 -15.38 -0.11 -10.91
N LYS A 205 -16.47 0.08 -11.67
CA LYS A 205 -17.47 1.13 -11.42
C LYS A 205 -18.23 0.91 -10.11
N ASP A 206 -18.64 -0.33 -9.82
CA ASP A 206 -19.32 -0.67 -8.57
C ASP A 206 -18.39 -0.48 -7.38
N LEU A 207 -17.12 -0.89 -7.52
CA LEU A 207 -16.09 -0.69 -6.51
C LEU A 207 -15.84 0.80 -6.26
N SER A 208 -15.75 1.60 -7.33
CA SER A 208 -15.60 3.06 -7.25
C SER A 208 -16.79 3.70 -6.51
N ASN A 209 -18.01 3.29 -6.82
CA ASN A 209 -19.21 3.78 -6.15
C ASN A 209 -19.25 3.38 -4.66
N PHE A 210 -18.84 2.15 -4.33
CA PHE A 210 -18.75 1.67 -2.97
C PHE A 210 -17.80 2.53 -2.13
N VAL A 211 -16.58 2.77 -2.63
CA VAL A 211 -15.58 3.63 -1.96
C VAL A 211 -16.06 5.08 -1.87
N ALA A 212 -16.62 5.64 -2.95
CA ALA A 212 -17.12 7.01 -2.98
C ALA A 212 -18.29 7.23 -1.99
N SER A 213 -19.03 6.17 -1.67
CA SER A 213 -20.14 6.20 -0.71
C SER A 213 -19.70 6.01 0.74
N GLY A 214 -18.38 5.91 1.00
CA GLY A 214 -17.80 5.73 2.33
C GLY A 214 -17.54 4.29 2.74
N GLY A 215 -17.67 3.34 1.82
CA GLY A 215 -17.26 1.96 2.04
C GLY A 215 -15.75 1.84 2.20
N GLY A 216 -15.31 1.05 3.18
CA GLY A 216 -13.89 0.76 3.41
C GLY A 216 -13.34 -0.27 2.45
N LEU A 217 -12.16 -0.04 1.88
CA LEU A 217 -11.49 -1.00 1.00
C LEU A 217 -10.12 -1.37 1.56
N ILE A 218 -9.82 -2.65 1.60
CA ILE A 218 -8.47 -3.18 1.85
C ILE A 218 -8.03 -3.96 0.63
N LEU A 219 -6.85 -3.61 0.13
CA LEU A 219 -6.20 -4.27 -0.98
C LEU A 219 -4.97 -4.98 -0.48
N PHE A 220 -4.84 -6.24 -0.88
CA PHE A 220 -3.68 -7.05 -0.60
C PHE A 220 -3.03 -7.46 -1.90
N TYR A 221 -1.73 -7.20 -2.04
CA TYR A 221 -1.01 -7.71 -3.18
C TYR A 221 -1.02 -9.25 -3.20
N LYS A 222 -1.35 -9.81 -4.37
CA LYS A 222 -1.22 -11.21 -4.73
C LYS A 222 -1.21 -11.28 -6.25
N ASP A 223 -0.04 -11.46 -6.84
CA ASP A 223 0.19 -11.52 -8.28
C ASP A 223 -0.45 -10.34 -9.06
N ASN A 224 -0.25 -10.32 -10.38
CA ASN A 224 -0.80 -9.36 -11.36
C ASN A 224 -1.58 -8.16 -10.79
N PHE A 225 -0.92 -7.00 -10.70
CA PHE A 225 -1.49 -5.78 -10.12
C PHE A 225 -1.91 -4.75 -11.17
N ILE A 226 -1.86 -5.06 -12.47
CA ILE A 226 -2.08 -4.08 -13.55
C ILE A 226 -3.47 -3.43 -13.46
N HIS A 227 -4.51 -4.24 -13.31
CA HIS A 227 -5.88 -3.73 -13.21
C HIS A 227 -6.15 -3.04 -11.86
N ALA A 228 -5.57 -3.57 -10.77
CA ALA A 228 -5.64 -2.92 -9.47
C ALA A 228 -4.97 -1.54 -9.48
N ASN A 229 -3.81 -1.39 -10.13
CA ASN A 229 -3.14 -0.10 -10.33
C ASN A 229 -3.98 0.86 -11.18
N SER A 230 -4.62 0.38 -12.25
CA SER A 230 -5.54 1.23 -13.04
C SER A 230 -6.69 1.80 -12.19
N PHE A 231 -7.21 1.01 -11.26
CA PHE A 231 -8.18 1.50 -10.26
C PHE A 231 -7.52 2.47 -9.26
N LEU A 232 -6.38 2.10 -8.69
CA LEU A 232 -5.71 2.83 -7.60
C LEU A 232 -5.03 4.12 -8.02
N ASP A 233 -4.68 4.28 -9.28
CA ASP A 233 -3.97 5.44 -9.79
C ASP A 233 -4.74 6.74 -9.51
N ARG A 234 -6.08 6.71 -9.57
CA ARG A 234 -6.94 7.85 -9.19
C ARG A 234 -6.85 8.25 -7.71
N PHE A 235 -6.43 7.33 -6.86
CA PHE A 235 -6.19 7.54 -5.43
C PHE A 235 -4.71 7.76 -5.11
N GLY A 236 -3.84 7.75 -6.12
CA GLY A 236 -2.42 8.04 -6.01
C GLY A 236 -1.62 6.98 -5.25
N ILE A 237 -2.01 5.71 -5.36
CA ILE A 237 -1.19 4.58 -4.92
C ILE A 237 -0.97 3.68 -6.13
N ASN A 238 0.26 3.17 -6.32
CA ASN A 238 0.54 2.14 -7.30
C ASN A 238 1.39 1.05 -6.64
N PHE A 239 1.02 -0.21 -6.84
CA PHE A 239 1.87 -1.35 -6.52
C PHE A 239 3.02 -1.43 -7.52
N GLU A 240 4.19 -1.85 -7.06
CA GLU A 240 5.37 -2.07 -7.89
C GLU A 240 5.81 -3.54 -7.84
N LYS A 241 6.76 -3.95 -8.68
CA LYS A 241 7.31 -5.31 -8.68
C LYS A 241 7.62 -5.83 -7.27
N GLU A 242 7.33 -7.12 -7.08
CA GLU A 242 7.66 -7.83 -5.84
C GLU A 242 9.17 -7.77 -5.54
N ILE A 243 9.48 -7.53 -4.28
CA ILE A 243 10.83 -7.44 -3.71
C ILE A 243 10.90 -8.25 -2.41
N GLU A 244 12.12 -8.61 -2.02
CA GLU A 244 12.42 -9.27 -0.74
C GLU A 244 12.89 -8.25 0.30
N ILE A 245 12.46 -8.40 1.56
CA ILE A 245 12.84 -7.54 2.69
C ILE A 245 13.63 -8.31 3.75
N ASN A 246 14.61 -7.65 4.37
CA ASN A 246 15.52 -8.24 5.39
C ASN A 246 14.81 -8.70 6.65
N ASN A 247 13.90 -7.83 7.08
CA ASN A 247 13.32 -7.93 8.38
C ASN A 247 11.87 -8.33 8.22
N ASN A 248 11.53 -9.44 8.85
CA ASN A 248 10.14 -9.86 9.04
C ASN A 248 9.39 -8.92 9.99
N TYR A 249 9.95 -7.75 10.31
CA TYR A 249 9.41 -6.75 11.21
C TYR A 249 9.63 -5.37 10.62
N SER A 250 8.58 -4.55 10.64
CA SER A 250 8.66 -3.12 10.38
C SER A 250 8.24 -2.40 11.65
N GLY A 251 9.21 -1.73 12.28
CA GLY A 251 8.94 -0.85 13.41
C GLY A 251 8.07 0.32 12.97
N VAL A 252 7.17 0.78 13.85
CA VAL A 252 6.51 2.07 13.68
C VAL A 252 7.61 3.13 13.60
N PRO A 253 7.67 3.93 12.52
CA PRO A 253 8.67 4.97 12.42
C PRO A 253 8.52 5.93 13.60
N LYS A 254 9.52 5.94 14.49
CA LYS A 254 9.56 6.84 15.66
C LYS A 254 9.46 8.32 15.27
N ASN A 255 9.78 8.61 14.01
CA ASN A 255 9.67 9.92 13.39
C ASN A 255 8.68 9.84 12.23
N THR A 256 7.53 10.52 12.36
CA THR A 256 6.52 10.65 11.30
C THR A 256 7.09 11.23 10.01
N ASN A 257 8.21 11.97 10.08
CA ASN A 257 8.86 12.52 8.91
C ASN A 257 9.39 11.42 7.98
N LEU A 258 9.88 10.28 8.52
CA LEU A 258 10.38 9.16 7.70
C LEU A 258 9.29 8.61 6.77
N VAL A 259 8.05 8.57 7.26
CA VAL A 259 6.88 8.18 6.49
C VAL A 259 6.53 9.27 5.48
N LYS A 260 6.51 10.54 5.91
CA LYS A 260 6.23 11.67 5.04
C LYS A 260 7.20 11.79 3.85
N TYR A 261 8.44 11.32 3.99
CA TYR A 261 9.41 11.33 2.88
C TYR A 261 9.23 10.20 1.87
N SER A 262 8.38 9.21 2.12
CA SER A 262 8.07 8.14 1.16
C SER A 262 6.87 8.50 0.27
N VAL A 263 6.81 9.75 -0.20
CA VAL A 263 5.80 10.27 -1.13
C VAL A 263 6.54 10.81 -2.35
N PHE A 264 6.12 10.43 -3.56
CA PHE A 264 6.84 10.71 -4.81
C PHE A 264 7.34 12.17 -4.93
N HIS A 265 6.43 13.14 -4.89
CA HIS A 265 6.77 14.56 -4.99
C HIS A 265 7.79 15.04 -3.94
N ARG A 266 7.70 14.50 -2.71
CA ARG A 266 8.65 14.83 -1.63
C ARG A 266 10.01 14.21 -1.90
N LEU A 267 10.07 12.98 -2.40
CA LEU A 267 11.33 12.35 -2.83
C LEU A 267 12.00 13.17 -3.94
N CYS A 268 11.24 13.59 -4.96
CA CYS A 268 11.75 14.44 -6.04
C CYS A 268 12.30 15.77 -5.50
N THR A 269 11.59 16.40 -4.55
CA THR A 269 12.00 17.67 -3.93
C THR A 269 13.28 17.52 -3.10
N GLU A 270 13.36 16.50 -2.24
CA GLU A 270 14.55 16.21 -1.44
C GLU A 270 15.74 15.87 -2.33
N TYR A 271 15.54 15.07 -3.37
CA TYR A 271 16.60 14.73 -4.31
C TYR A 271 17.17 15.96 -5.00
N LYS A 272 16.33 16.84 -5.57
CA LYS A 272 16.76 18.13 -6.14
C LYS A 272 17.53 18.97 -5.14
N TYR A 273 17.02 19.08 -3.91
CA TYR A 273 17.65 19.85 -2.84
C TYR A 273 19.07 19.34 -2.54
N HIS A 274 19.25 18.02 -2.44
CA HIS A 274 20.56 17.43 -2.17
C HIS A 274 21.53 17.53 -3.35
N LEU A 275 21.07 17.41 -4.61
CA LEU A 275 21.91 17.60 -5.80
C LEU A 275 22.39 19.06 -5.96
N GLY A 276 21.59 20.01 -5.48
CA GLY A 276 21.88 21.44 -5.58
C GLY A 276 22.91 21.97 -4.57
N LYS A 277 23.41 21.14 -3.66
CA LYS A 277 24.40 21.55 -2.65
C LYS A 277 25.82 21.57 -3.24
N ASP A 278 26.64 22.47 -2.70
CA ASP A 278 28.08 22.49 -3.00
C ASP A 278 28.78 21.31 -2.33
N GLU A 279 28.52 21.12 -1.03
CA GLU A 279 28.89 19.93 -0.27
C GLU A 279 27.68 19.01 -0.14
N PHE A 280 27.78 17.78 -0.67
CA PHE A 280 26.67 16.84 -0.72
C PHE A 280 26.96 15.54 0.03
N ASP A 281 25.90 14.99 0.61
CA ASP A 281 25.91 13.68 1.25
C ASP A 281 25.72 12.59 0.18
N ARG A 282 26.81 11.88 -0.12
CA ARG A 282 26.84 10.82 -1.13
C ARG A 282 25.85 9.71 -0.82
N SER A 283 25.83 9.23 0.42
CA SER A 283 24.95 8.14 0.85
C SER A 283 23.50 8.55 0.75
N LYS A 284 23.16 9.80 1.09
CA LYS A 284 21.78 10.28 0.99
C LYS A 284 21.31 10.42 -0.46
N ILE A 285 22.14 10.95 -1.35
CA ILE A 285 21.80 11.04 -2.78
C ILE A 285 21.63 9.65 -3.37
N GLN A 286 22.51 8.71 -3.02
CA GLN A 286 22.41 7.34 -3.50
C GLN A 286 21.13 6.64 -3.01
N GLU A 287 20.79 6.79 -1.72
CA GLU A 287 19.53 6.30 -1.14
C GLU A 287 18.31 6.88 -1.89
N LEU A 288 18.29 8.19 -2.13
CA LEU A 288 17.20 8.87 -2.84
C LEU A 288 17.10 8.43 -4.30
N ALA A 289 18.24 8.29 -4.99
CA ALA A 289 18.27 7.86 -6.38
C ALA A 289 17.71 6.44 -6.55
N LEU A 290 18.17 5.51 -5.72
CA LEU A 290 17.68 4.12 -5.72
C LEU A 290 16.20 4.05 -5.32
N THR A 291 15.77 4.84 -4.32
CA THR A 291 14.36 4.89 -3.93
C THR A 291 13.49 5.44 -5.05
N LEU A 292 13.88 6.56 -5.68
CA LEU A 292 13.15 7.17 -6.80
C LEU A 292 13.03 6.23 -7.98
N ASN A 293 14.02 5.36 -8.21
CA ASN A 293 13.98 4.39 -9.30
C ASN A 293 12.73 3.48 -9.25
N PHE A 294 12.30 3.07 -8.05
CA PHE A 294 11.05 2.32 -7.88
C PHE A 294 9.80 3.16 -8.16
N TYR A 295 9.85 4.46 -7.87
CA TYR A 295 8.72 5.34 -8.15
C TYR A 295 8.60 5.69 -9.63
N VAL A 296 9.72 5.77 -10.36
CA VAL A 296 9.71 6.04 -11.80
C VAL A 296 8.90 4.98 -12.55
N SER A 297 9.15 3.69 -12.28
CA SER A 297 8.40 2.59 -12.92
C SER A 297 6.90 2.61 -12.61
N ALA A 298 6.51 3.17 -11.46
CA ALA A 298 5.12 3.32 -11.05
C ALA A 298 4.45 4.60 -11.57
N CYS A 299 5.18 5.51 -12.23
CA CYS A 299 4.59 6.73 -12.79
C CYS A 299 3.69 6.42 -13.99
N SER A 300 2.51 7.02 -14.06
CA SER A 300 1.58 6.82 -15.17
C SER A 300 0.84 8.09 -15.62
N LYS A 301 1.00 9.21 -14.89
CA LYS A 301 0.27 10.45 -15.15
C LYS A 301 1.16 11.55 -15.76
N PRO A 302 0.59 12.43 -16.60
CA PRO A 302 1.31 13.59 -17.14
C PRO A 302 1.99 14.46 -16.09
N SER A 303 1.34 14.72 -14.94
CA SER A 303 1.93 15.53 -13.86
C SER A 303 3.16 14.88 -13.23
N GLN A 304 3.20 13.55 -13.16
CA GLN A 304 4.37 12.81 -12.67
C GLN A 304 5.50 12.86 -13.70
N PHE A 305 5.17 12.69 -14.99
CA PHE A 305 6.15 12.80 -16.07
C PHE A 305 6.77 14.20 -16.16
N GLN A 306 6.00 15.26 -15.91
CA GLN A 306 6.53 16.62 -15.82
C GLN A 306 7.55 16.76 -14.68
N GLU A 307 7.28 16.16 -13.51
CA GLU A 307 8.21 16.19 -12.40
C GLU A 307 9.50 15.41 -12.72
N LEU A 308 9.39 14.25 -13.38
CA LEU A 308 10.55 13.48 -13.86
C LEU A 308 11.35 14.23 -14.93
N ALA A 309 10.69 14.90 -15.87
CA ALA A 309 11.33 15.70 -16.91
C ALA A 309 12.16 16.85 -16.33
N VAL A 310 11.76 17.40 -15.17
CA VAL A 310 12.57 18.38 -14.43
C VAL A 310 13.77 17.73 -13.74
N LEU A 311 13.63 16.50 -13.23
CA LEU A 311 14.74 15.80 -12.58
C LEU A 311 15.84 15.44 -13.56
N LEU A 312 15.48 15.02 -14.77
CA LEU A 312 16.43 14.52 -15.77
C LEU A 312 17.65 15.44 -16.01
N PRO A 313 17.48 16.73 -16.40
CA PRO A 313 18.62 17.62 -16.62
C PRO A 313 19.38 17.97 -15.33
N ILE A 314 18.73 17.94 -14.17
CA ILE A 314 19.38 18.19 -12.88
C ILE A 314 20.30 17.02 -12.53
N SER A 315 19.82 15.79 -12.71
CA SER A 315 20.60 14.56 -12.50
C SER A 315 21.79 14.49 -13.45
N SER A 316 21.60 14.80 -14.74
CA SER A 316 22.68 14.80 -15.73
C SER A 316 23.79 15.79 -15.38
N LYS A 317 23.42 17.04 -15.05
CA LYS A 317 24.40 18.05 -14.60
C LYS A 317 25.13 17.65 -13.32
N PHE A 318 24.44 16.98 -12.40
CA PHE A 318 25.10 16.45 -11.21
C PHE A 318 26.11 15.35 -11.57
N GLN A 319 25.74 14.43 -12.47
CA GLN A 319 26.63 13.37 -12.94
C GLN A 319 27.92 13.93 -13.55
N GLU A 320 27.83 15.01 -14.33
CA GLU A 320 29.00 15.70 -14.90
C GLU A 320 29.91 16.32 -13.83
N ARG A 321 29.34 16.78 -12.70
CA ARG A 321 30.10 17.37 -11.58
C ARG A 321 30.85 16.31 -10.78
N ILE A 322 30.27 15.11 -10.63
CA ILE A 322 30.86 14.01 -9.85
C ILE A 322 31.68 13.12 -10.79
N ASP A 323 32.88 13.60 -11.16
CA ASP A 323 33.91 12.90 -11.96
C ASP A 323 33.72 11.37 -11.95
N TYR A 324 33.31 10.80 -13.09
CA TYR A 324 32.75 9.44 -13.19
C TYR A 324 33.78 8.39 -12.74
N LYS A 325 33.74 8.07 -11.46
CA LYS A 325 34.51 6.99 -10.85
C LYS A 325 33.48 5.93 -10.49
N GLN A 326 33.69 4.70 -10.95
CA GLN A 326 32.81 3.53 -10.82
C GLN A 326 32.49 3.19 -9.34
N ASN A 327 31.77 4.05 -8.67
CA ASN A 327 31.38 3.99 -7.28
C ASN A 327 29.84 3.91 -7.22
N GLY A 328 29.31 3.48 -6.08
CA GLY A 328 27.88 3.21 -5.92
C GLY A 328 26.95 4.40 -6.26
N LEU A 329 27.37 5.63 -5.94
CA LEU A 329 26.56 6.84 -6.16
C LEU A 329 26.36 7.13 -7.65
N GLU A 330 27.46 7.21 -8.39
CA GLU A 330 27.52 7.51 -9.82
C GLU A 330 26.67 6.51 -10.60
N LYS A 331 26.78 5.22 -10.28
CA LYS A 331 25.96 4.14 -10.86
C LYS A 331 24.47 4.31 -10.53
N SER A 332 24.13 4.66 -9.30
CA SER A 332 22.72 4.81 -8.88
C SER A 332 22.04 6.01 -9.56
N VAL A 333 22.76 7.12 -9.72
CA VAL A 333 22.28 8.31 -10.45
C VAL A 333 22.15 8.00 -11.95
N ALA A 334 23.12 7.31 -12.54
CA ALA A 334 23.07 6.84 -13.92
C ALA A 334 21.86 5.93 -14.21
N ILE A 335 21.59 4.96 -13.32
CA ILE A 335 20.39 4.10 -13.41
C ILE A 335 19.12 4.95 -13.36
N LEU A 336 19.02 5.89 -12.42
CA LEU A 336 17.85 6.76 -12.33
C LEU A 336 17.64 7.60 -13.60
N ILE A 337 18.71 8.19 -14.15
CA ILE A 337 18.66 8.96 -15.41
C ILE A 337 18.09 8.09 -16.54
N LYS A 338 18.60 6.87 -16.68
CA LYS A 338 18.12 5.92 -17.69
C LYS A 338 16.64 5.61 -17.48
N SER A 339 16.27 5.21 -16.28
CA SER A 339 14.88 4.85 -15.96
C SER A 339 13.92 6.01 -16.19
N ILE A 340 14.30 7.25 -15.88
CA ILE A 340 13.50 8.42 -16.20
C ILE A 340 13.31 8.56 -17.71
N ARG A 341 14.41 8.52 -18.48
CA ARG A 341 14.40 8.68 -19.94
C ARG A 341 13.56 7.60 -20.63
N ASP A 342 13.69 6.35 -20.20
CA ASP A 342 13.00 5.22 -20.79
C ASP A 342 11.49 5.25 -20.48
N HIS A 343 11.08 5.96 -19.42
CA HIS A 343 9.70 5.96 -18.92
C HIS A 343 8.88 7.20 -19.28
N ILE A 344 9.50 8.36 -19.47
CA ILE A 344 8.78 9.58 -19.89
C ILE A 344 8.55 9.60 -21.41
N PRO A 345 7.48 10.27 -21.90
CA PRO A 345 7.25 10.44 -23.34
C PRO A 345 8.44 11.11 -24.03
N SER A 346 8.77 10.67 -25.25
CA SER A 346 9.99 11.11 -25.96
C SER A 346 9.98 12.61 -26.24
N GLU A 347 8.81 13.22 -26.41
CA GLU A 347 8.63 14.67 -26.57
C GLU A 347 9.04 15.48 -25.33
N MET A 348 9.12 14.87 -24.14
CA MET A 348 9.53 15.52 -22.90
C MET A 348 11.03 15.36 -22.59
N VAL A 349 11.74 14.54 -23.38
CA VAL A 349 13.18 14.33 -23.23
C VAL A 349 13.91 15.47 -23.94
N HIS A 350 14.34 16.46 -23.16
CA HIS A 350 15.19 17.55 -23.66
C HIS A 350 16.62 17.40 -23.07
N ASP A 351 17.63 17.63 -23.90
CA ASP A 351 19.02 17.90 -23.47
C ASP A 351 19.69 16.87 -22.53
N VAL A 352 19.74 15.57 -22.91
CA VAL A 352 20.68 14.61 -22.27
C VAL A 352 21.87 14.37 -23.19
N PRO A 353 23.11 14.68 -22.77
CA PRO A 353 24.32 14.44 -23.56
C PRO A 353 24.48 12.98 -24.00
N SER A 354 24.79 12.75 -25.28
CA SER A 354 24.85 11.42 -25.89
C SER A 354 25.97 10.52 -25.34
N ASP A 355 27.04 11.12 -24.87
CA ASP A 355 28.18 10.47 -24.21
C ASP A 355 27.80 9.88 -22.84
N ILE A 356 26.96 10.56 -22.06
CA ILE A 356 26.40 10.02 -20.82
C ILE A 356 25.55 8.78 -21.12
N LEU A 357 24.75 8.83 -22.18
CA LEU A 357 23.88 7.72 -22.56
C LEU A 357 24.67 6.47 -22.98
N GLN A 358 25.75 6.67 -23.75
CA GLN A 358 26.60 5.56 -24.17
C GLN A 358 27.37 4.95 -22.99
N ALA A 359 27.79 5.77 -22.02
CA ALA A 359 28.41 5.28 -20.78
C ALA A 359 27.44 4.42 -19.96
N ILE A 360 26.19 4.86 -19.82
CA ILE A 360 25.12 4.13 -19.14
C ILE A 360 24.82 2.79 -19.82
N GLU A 361 24.71 2.77 -21.15
CA GLU A 361 24.39 1.57 -21.92
C GLU A 361 25.50 0.52 -21.86
N ASN A 362 26.76 0.94 -21.78
CA ASN A 362 27.92 0.05 -21.67
C ASN A 362 28.08 -0.57 -20.26
N GLU A 363 27.46 -0.01 -19.21
CA GLU A 363 27.59 -0.51 -17.83
C GLU A 363 26.40 -1.33 -17.33
N ILE A 364 25.23 -1.20 -17.97
CA ILE A 364 24.03 -1.96 -17.61
C ILE A 364 23.97 -3.33 -18.32
N ASN A 365 24.72 -3.49 -19.41
CA ASN A 365 24.94 -4.76 -20.10
C ASN A 365 26.22 -5.43 -19.61
#